data_AF-D1C6Y3-F1
#
_entry.id   AF-D1C6Y3-F1
#
_cell.length_a   1.000
_cell.length_b   1.000
_cell.length_c   1.000
_cell.angle_alpha   90.00
_cell.angle_beta   90.00
_cell.angle_gamma   90.00
#
_symmetry.space_group_name_H-M   'P 1'
#
loop_
_entity.id
_entity.type
_entity.pdbx_description
1 polymer ?
#
loop_
_entity_poly.entity_id
_entity_poly.type
_entity_poly.pdbx_seq_one_letter_code
_entity_poly.pdbx_strand_id
1 'polypeptide(L)' 'MVTAALAIPDDLLAALEAGELTTDQLRRLIELEANRLGMTFDEAVERARQDRLPRTPQGFDLQFHILMLDA' A
#
# COMPACT_ATOMS: atom_id res chain seq x y z
N MET A 1 -2.21 -23.09 7.95
CA MET A 1 -2.59 -21.69 8.18
C MET A 1 -2.93 -21.11 6.82
N VAL A 2 -4.17 -20.69 6.61
CA VAL A 2 -4.59 -20.05 5.36
C VAL A 2 -3.98 -18.64 5.38
N THR A 3 -2.85 -18.45 4.71
CA THR A 3 -2.39 -17.12 4.32
C THR A 3 -3.44 -16.58 3.36
N ALA A 4 -4.37 -15.78 3.86
CA ALA A 4 -5.29 -15.05 3.02
C ALA A 4 -4.44 -14.06 2.21
N ALA A 5 -3.96 -14.51 1.05
CA ALA A 5 -3.54 -13.63 -0.02
C ALA A 5 -4.80 -12.89 -0.43
N LEU A 6 -5.09 -11.79 0.26
CA LEU A 6 -6.13 -10.85 -0.14
C LEU A 6 -5.79 -10.45 -1.57
N ALA A 7 -6.56 -10.98 -2.51
CA ALA A 7 -6.42 -10.70 -3.93
C ALA A 7 -6.51 -9.19 -4.11
N ILE A 8 -5.63 -8.63 -4.95
CA ILE A 8 -5.77 -7.24 -5.37
C ILE A 8 -7.09 -7.17 -6.15
N PRO A 9 -8.02 -6.26 -5.79
CA PRO A 9 -9.25 -6.03 -6.55
C PRO A 9 -8.97 -5.79 -8.03
N ASP A 10 -9.81 -6.32 -8.92
CA ASP A 10 -9.60 -6.27 -10.38
C ASP A 10 -9.47 -4.84 -10.92
N ASP A 11 -10.18 -3.88 -10.31
CA ASP A 11 -10.09 -2.46 -10.67
C ASP A 11 -8.71 -1.86 -10.36
N LEU A 12 -8.07 -2.29 -9.27
CA LEU A 12 -6.71 -1.89 -8.92
C LEU A 12 -5.68 -2.62 -9.79
N LEU A 13 -5.91 -3.90 -10.08
CA LEU A 13 -5.04 -4.65 -10.98
C LEU A 13 -5.02 -4.05 -12.39
N ALA A 14 -6.17 -3.73 -12.96
CA ALA A 14 -6.28 -3.09 -14.26
C ALA A 14 -5.59 -1.72 -14.29
N ALA A 15 -5.73 -0.93 -13.22
CA ALA A 15 -5.05 0.37 -13.08
C ALA A 15 -3.52 0.23 -13.00
N LEU A 16 -3.04 -0.77 -12.26
CA LEU A 16 -1.61 -1.11 -12.18
C LEU A 16 -1.06 -1.57 -13.54
N GLU A 17 -1.79 -2.41 -14.26
CA GLU A 17 -1.41 -2.87 -15.60
C GLU A 17 -1.40 -1.74 -16.63
N ALA A 18 -2.31 -0.77 -16.50
CA ALA A 18 -2.33 0.44 -17.33
C ALA A 18 -1.24 1.46 -16.94
N GLY A 19 -0.60 1.30 -15.77
CA GLY A 19 0.36 2.26 -15.23
C GLY A 19 -0.26 3.58 -14.75
N GLU A 20 -1.58 3.60 -14.56
CA GLU A 20 -2.35 4.80 -14.20
C GLU A 20 -3.21 4.50 -12.96
N LEU A 21 -2.72 4.92 -11.78
CA LEU A 21 -3.51 4.89 -10.55
C LEU A 21 -4.07 6.28 -10.25
N THR A 22 -5.37 6.38 -10.05
CA THR A 22 -5.96 7.58 -9.44
C THR A 22 -5.55 7.68 -7.97
N THR A 23 -5.63 8.87 -7.38
CA THR A 23 -5.34 9.09 -5.95
C THR A 23 -6.16 8.17 -5.04
N ASP A 24 -7.44 7.95 -5.34
CA ASP A 24 -8.31 7.06 -4.57
C ASP A 24 -7.88 5.59 -4.69
N GLN A 25 -7.46 5.17 -5.88
CA GLN A 25 -6.95 3.82 -6.10
C GLN A 25 -5.60 3.61 -5.41
N LEU A 26 -4.71 4.60 -5.44
CA LEU A 26 -3.45 4.57 -4.70
C LEU A 26 -3.69 4.49 -3.18
N ARG A 27 -4.65 5.25 -2.64
CA ARG A 27 -5.05 5.12 -1.22
C ARG A 27 -5.53 3.71 -0.88
N ARG A 28 -6.38 3.11 -1.72
CA ARG A 28 -6.87 1.74 -1.51
C ARG A 28 -5.73 0.71 -1.60
N LEU A 29 -4.76 0.92 -2.50
CA LEU A 29 -3.58 0.06 -2.59
C LEU A 29 -2.74 0.13 -1.31
N ILE A 30 -2.45 1.34 -0.83
CA ILE A 30 -1.73 1.59 0.44
C ILE A 30 -2.47 0.91 1.60
N GLU A 31 -3.80 1.03 1.66
CA GLU A 31 -4.60 0.38 2.70
C GLU A 31 -4.50 -1.15 2.66
N LEU A 32 -4.50 -1.77 1.48
CA LEU A 32 -4.31 -3.22 1.34
C LEU A 32 -2.93 -3.67 1.81
N GLU A 33 -1.88 -2.92 1.47
CA GLU A 33 -0.51 -3.22 1.88
C GLU A 33 -0.28 -3.00 3.38
N ALA A 34 -0.82 -1.91 3.93
CA ALA A 34 -0.86 -1.64 5.36
C ALA A 34 -1.53 -2.80 6.11
N ASN A 35 -2.70 -3.25 5.66
CA ASN A 35 -3.43 -4.36 6.27
C ASN A 35 -2.61 -5.68 6.24
N ARG A 36 -1.84 -5.93 5.18
CA ARG A 36 -0.93 -7.09 5.10
C ARG A 36 0.20 -7.02 6.13
N LEU A 37 0.61 -5.82 6.52
CA LEU A 37 1.58 -5.59 7.59
C LEU A 37 0.94 -5.46 8.98
N GLY A 38 -0.38 -5.64 9.09
CA GLY A 38 -1.13 -5.55 10.34
C GLY A 38 -1.25 -4.13 10.88
N MET A 39 -1.32 -3.13 9.98
CA MET A 39 -1.51 -1.72 10.31
C MET A 39 -2.65 -1.10 9.49
N THR A 40 -3.23 -0.01 9.99
CA THR A 40 -4.21 0.78 9.24
C THR A 40 -3.52 1.70 8.24
N PHE A 41 -4.30 2.28 7.30
CA PHE A 41 -3.80 3.31 6.39
C PHE A 41 -3.14 4.49 7.14
N ASP A 42 -3.81 5.03 8.16
CA ASP A 42 -3.30 6.18 8.91
C ASP A 42 -2.02 5.83 9.68
N GLU A 43 -1.95 4.63 10.25
CA GLU A 43 -0.74 4.14 10.92
C GLU A 43 0.42 3.96 9.95
N ALA A 44 0.16 3.45 8.74
CA ALA A 44 1.16 3.30 7.70
C ALA A 44 1.73 4.66 7.26
N VAL A 45 0.88 5.65 7.01
CA VAL A 45 1.29 7.01 6.64
C VAL A 45 2.11 7.66 7.74
N GLU A 46 1.66 7.58 9.00
CA GLU A 46 2.39 8.14 10.13
C GLU A 46 3.76 7.48 10.32
N ARG A 47 3.82 6.14 10.21
CA ARG A 47 5.10 5.41 10.31
C ARG A 47 6.03 5.70 9.13
N ALA A 48 5.51 5.86 7.92
CA ALA A 48 6.30 6.22 6.75
C ALA A 48 6.97 7.59 6.93
N ARG A 49 6.22 8.58 7.44
CA ARG A 49 6.74 9.92 7.75
C ARG A 49 7.83 9.92 8.82
N GLN A 50 7.75 8.98 9.75
CA GLN A 50 8.73 8.80 10.82
C GLN A 50 9.91 7.88 10.45
N ASP A 51 9.97 7.35 9.22
CA ASP A 51 10.93 6.31 8.80
C ASP A 51 10.90 5.06 9.71
N ARG A 52 9.69 4.64 10.09
CA ARG A 52 9.40 3.52 11.02
C ARG A 52 8.64 2.36 10.40
N LEU A 53 8.54 2.31 9.07
CA LEU A 53 8.02 1.12 8.40
C LEU A 53 8.96 -0.08 8.60
N PRO A 54 8.44 -1.32 8.59
CA PRO A 54 9.28 -2.51 8.65
C PRO A 54 10.29 -2.51 7.50
N ARG A 55 11.55 -2.86 7.78
CA ARG A 55 12.59 -2.99 6.74
C ARG A 55 12.48 -4.33 6.01
N THR A 56 11.34 -4.52 5.35
CA THR A 56 11.02 -5.68 4.52
C THR A 56 10.67 -5.19 3.12
N PRO A 57 10.69 -6.06 2.09
CA PRO A 57 10.27 -5.67 0.73
C PRO A 57 8.91 -4.96 0.71
N GLN A 58 7.92 -5.52 1.41
CA GLN A 58 6.58 -4.92 1.50
C GLN A 58 6.58 -3.55 2.20
N GLY A 59 7.47 -3.34 3.18
CA GLY A 59 7.59 -2.04 3.84
C GLY A 59 8.22 -0.98 2.94
N PHE A 60 9.17 -1.35 2.09
CA PHE A 60 9.73 -0.46 1.08
C PHE A 60 8.71 -0.12 -0.02
N ASP A 61 7.96 -1.11 -0.50
CA ASP A 61 6.88 -0.89 -1.47
C ASP A 61 5.83 0.09 -0.92
N LEU A 62 5.39 -0.15 0.33
CA LEU A 62 4.44 0.72 1.01
C LEU A 62 4.99 2.15 1.19
N GLN A 63 6.28 2.30 1.52
CA GLN A 63 6.92 3.60 1.62
C GLN A 63 6.92 4.34 0.28
N PHE A 64 7.21 3.64 -0.81
CA PHE A 64 7.17 4.19 -2.16
C PHE A 64 5.76 4.65 -2.54
N HIS A 65 4.73 3.84 -2.29
CA HIS A 65 3.35 4.22 -2.58
C HIS A 65 2.88 5.44 -1.78
N ILE A 66 3.27 5.53 -0.50
CA ILE A 66 2.95 6.71 0.33
C ILE A 66 3.67 7.96 -0.19
N LEU A 67 4.93 7.83 -0.61
CA LEU A 67 5.67 8.94 -1.24
C LEU A 67 4.99 9.43 -2.53
N MET A 68 4.44 8.52 -3.33
CA MET A 68 3.68 8.88 -4.54
C MET A 68 2.36 9.59 -4.23
N LEU A 69 1.74 9.31 -3.08
CA LEU A 69 0.47 9.93 -2.69
C LEU A 69 0.65 11.41 -2.29
N ASP A 70 1.79 11.73 -1.70
CA ASP A 70 2.14 13.08 -1.23
C ASP A 70 2.82 13.94 -2.33
N ALA A 71 3.08 13.38 -3.53
CA ALA A 71 3.75 14.05 -4.66
C ALA A 71 2.78 14.84 -5.56
#